data_AF-A0A7X1PMQ5-F1
#
_entry.id   AF-A0A7X1PMQ5-F1
#
_cell.length_a   1.000
_cell.length_b   1.000
_cell.length_c   1.000
_cell.angle_alpha   90.00
_cell.angle_beta   90.00
_cell.angle_gamma   90.00
#
_symmetry.space_group_name_H-M   'P 1'
#
loop_
_entity.id
_entity.type
_entity.pdbx_description
1 polymer ?
#
loop_
_entity_poly.entity_id
_entity_poly.type
_entity_poly.pdbx_seq_one_letter_code
_entity_poly.pdbx_strand_id
1 'polypeptide(L)'
;MDVDFFLKERTAFIKHYFDEASAPFIETMRKIDAEEPPFEPPYFDPETMPAEPAFQEEWLRAQTGLEVVGQTCVSMLSESLKIFFVTHEKIAGLDCEKSCGEKVFSKGFIKGYRTCFAKHGVDWNQCPVNFSILEQVVLARNASQHATSITSTRAIHNERALRKHPSPLFVSSYEKSLLASRGGSWMMAPTVHVTRDALHAAIDEVEKLAEWLEQD
;
A
#
# COMPACT_ATOMS: atom_id res chain seq x y z
N MET A 1 11.09 -24.88 -8.74
CA MET A 1 11.52 -23.49 -8.51
C MET A 1 11.08 -23.15 -7.10
N ASP A 2 11.98 -22.60 -6.30
CA ASP A 2 11.68 -22.19 -4.92
C ASP A 2 10.93 -20.86 -4.96
N VAL A 3 9.61 -20.90 -4.82
CA VAL A 3 8.75 -19.73 -5.07
C VAL A 3 8.81 -18.78 -3.88
N ASP A 4 8.86 -19.31 -2.66
CA ASP A 4 9.04 -18.56 -1.42
C ASP A 4 10.35 -17.78 -1.43
N PHE A 5 11.48 -18.43 -1.77
CA PHE A 5 12.77 -17.75 -1.86
C PHE A 5 12.72 -16.52 -2.79
N PHE A 6 12.21 -16.69 -4.02
CA PHE A 6 12.13 -15.58 -4.97
C PHE A 6 11.11 -14.51 -4.55
N LEU A 7 10.03 -14.88 -3.84
CA LEU A 7 9.11 -13.90 -3.29
C LEU A 7 9.80 -13.07 -2.19
N LYS A 8 10.54 -13.72 -1.29
CA LYS A 8 11.29 -13.09 -0.21
C LYS A 8 12.38 -12.15 -0.70
N GLU A 9 13.08 -12.49 -1.78
CA GLU A 9 14.02 -11.57 -2.43
C GLU A 9 13.32 -10.31 -2.94
N ARG A 10 12.13 -10.45 -3.54
CA ARG A 10 11.35 -9.30 -4.03
C ARG A 10 10.84 -8.44 -2.88
N THR A 11 10.34 -9.03 -1.80
CA THR A 11 9.84 -8.29 -0.65
C THR A 11 10.95 -7.62 0.15
N ALA A 12 12.11 -8.26 0.28
CA ALA A 12 13.31 -7.66 0.86
C ALA A 12 13.75 -6.41 0.07
N PHE A 13 13.75 -6.49 -1.26
CA PHE A 13 14.02 -5.33 -2.12
C PHE A 13 12.98 -4.21 -1.91
N ILE A 14 11.69 -4.54 -1.75
CA ILE A 14 10.65 -3.53 -1.50
C ILE A 14 10.91 -2.81 -0.16
N LYS A 15 11.27 -3.54 0.91
CA LYS A 15 11.64 -2.94 2.22
C LYS A 15 12.83 -1.98 2.05
N HIS A 16 13.89 -2.46 1.40
CA HIS A 16 15.09 -1.66 1.14
C HIS A 16 14.80 -0.40 0.30
N TYR A 17 14.06 -0.54 -0.79
CA TYR A 17 13.69 0.59 -1.65
C TYR A 17 12.88 1.64 -0.89
N PHE A 18 11.92 1.23 -0.05
CA PHE A 18 11.16 2.18 0.76
C PHE A 18 12.09 2.98 1.68
N ASP A 19 12.98 2.30 2.41
CA ASP A 19 13.88 2.94 3.37
C ASP A 19 14.83 3.94 2.67
N GLU A 20 15.48 3.52 1.58
CA GLU A 20 16.43 4.37 0.85
C GLU A 20 15.75 5.53 0.12
N ALA A 21 14.63 5.27 -0.57
CA ALA A 21 13.97 6.29 -1.38
C ALA A 21 13.18 7.30 -0.53
N SER A 22 12.70 6.90 0.64
CA SER A 22 11.95 7.80 1.54
C SER A 22 12.85 8.72 2.37
N ALA A 23 14.07 8.28 2.68
CA ALA A 23 15.01 9.00 3.55
C ALA A 23 15.17 10.50 3.26
N PRO A 24 15.47 10.95 2.02
CA PRO A 24 15.66 12.38 1.75
C PRO A 24 14.38 13.20 1.92
N PHE A 25 13.21 12.63 1.62
CA PHE A 25 11.93 13.30 1.78
C PHE A 25 11.56 13.45 3.26
N ILE A 26 11.75 12.38 4.04
CA ILE A 26 11.55 12.39 5.49
C ILE A 26 12.47 13.41 6.14
N GLU A 27 13.75 13.43 5.77
CA GLU A 27 14.71 14.37 6.33
C GLU A 27 14.39 15.82 5.96
N THR A 28 13.91 16.08 4.75
CA THR A 28 13.49 17.42 4.33
C THR A 28 12.33 17.93 5.19
N MET A 29 11.27 17.12 5.35
CA MET A 29 10.13 17.50 6.19
C MET A 29 10.58 17.72 7.65
N ARG A 30 11.40 16.80 8.20
CA ARG A 30 11.93 16.91 9.56
C ARG A 30 12.71 18.20 9.79
N LYS A 31 13.60 18.58 8.86
CA LYS A 31 14.39 19.80 8.99
C LYS A 31 13.54 21.06 8.88
N ILE A 32 12.53 21.08 8.02
CA ILE A 32 11.58 22.20 7.91
C ILE A 32 10.80 22.33 9.23
N ASP A 33 10.24 21.23 9.75
CA ASP A 33 9.47 21.23 10.99
C ASP A 33 10.32 21.61 12.22
N ALA A 34 11.63 21.34 12.18
CA ALA A 34 12.59 21.67 13.23
C ALA A 34 13.34 23.00 13.02
N GLU A 35 13.06 23.72 11.93
CA GLU A 35 13.73 24.96 11.54
C GLU A 35 15.27 24.81 11.46
N GLU A 36 15.76 23.68 10.93
CA GLU A 36 17.19 23.38 10.82
C GLU A 36 17.77 23.76 9.45
N PRO A 37 19.06 24.15 9.37
CA PRO A 37 19.72 24.48 8.11
C PRO A 37 19.53 23.40 7.01
N PRO A 38 19.12 23.79 5.79
CA PRO A 38 18.97 25.16 5.27
C PRO A 38 17.58 25.80 5.44
N PHE A 39 16.68 25.24 6.25
CA PHE A 39 15.27 25.61 6.37
C PHE A 39 14.96 26.46 7.62
N GLU A 40 15.85 27.39 7.94
CA GLU A 40 15.62 28.39 8.99
C GLU A 40 14.69 29.48 8.44
N PRO A 41 13.51 29.73 9.05
CA PRO A 41 12.56 30.70 8.52
C PRO A 41 13.16 32.12 8.59
N PRO A 42 12.96 32.95 7.54
CA PRO A 42 13.34 34.35 7.61
C PRO A 42 12.50 35.08 8.67
N TYR A 43 12.95 36.26 9.09
CA TYR A 43 12.16 37.13 9.96
C TYR A 43 10.77 37.37 9.33
N PHE A 44 9.71 37.12 10.10
CA PHE A 44 8.33 37.30 9.67
C PHE A 44 7.79 38.66 10.11
N ASP A 45 7.38 39.48 9.15
CA ASP A 45 6.67 40.73 9.38
C ASP A 45 5.20 40.60 8.93
N PRO A 46 4.23 40.55 9.85
CA PRO A 46 2.82 40.38 9.50
C PRO A 46 2.21 41.53 8.71
N GLU A 47 2.83 42.72 8.67
CA GLU A 47 2.35 43.86 7.87
C GLU A 47 2.80 43.80 6.41
N THR A 48 3.92 43.14 6.13
CA THR A 48 4.58 43.15 4.82
C THR A 48 4.72 41.77 4.17
N MET A 49 4.48 40.69 4.92
CA MET A 49 4.64 39.31 4.46
C MET A 49 3.32 38.52 4.51
N PRO A 50 3.10 37.60 3.54
CA PRO A 50 1.94 36.72 3.55
C PRO A 50 2.00 35.75 4.73
N ALA A 51 0.83 35.38 5.29
CA ALA A 51 0.74 34.42 6.39
C ALA A 51 1.07 32.96 6.00
N GLU A 52 1.64 32.73 4.81
CA GLU A 52 2.10 31.40 4.39
C GLU A 52 3.36 31.01 5.16
N PRO A 53 3.44 29.79 5.70
CA PRO A 53 4.65 29.29 6.35
C PRO A 53 5.85 29.30 5.40
N ALA A 54 7.02 29.65 5.93
CA ALA A 54 8.27 29.52 5.18
C ALA A 54 8.49 28.05 4.78
N PHE A 55 9.00 27.84 3.56
CA PHE A 55 9.31 26.51 3.00
C PHE A 55 8.10 25.55 2.85
N GLN A 56 6.88 26.08 2.83
CA GLN A 56 5.66 25.29 2.66
C GLN A 56 5.67 24.48 1.35
N GLU A 57 6.20 25.03 0.26
CA GLU A 57 6.27 24.34 -1.03
C GLU A 57 7.23 23.14 -0.99
N GLU A 58 8.41 23.33 -0.39
CA GLU A 58 9.42 22.30 -0.20
C GLU A 58 8.90 21.15 0.66
N TRP A 59 8.18 21.47 1.74
CA TRP A 59 7.54 20.48 2.59
C TRP A 59 6.48 19.68 1.81
N LEU A 60 5.60 20.36 1.07
CA LEU A 60 4.56 19.71 0.26
C LEU A 60 5.15 18.84 -0.85
N ARG A 61 6.25 19.29 -1.47
CA ARG A 61 6.98 18.54 -2.48
C ARG A 61 7.63 17.29 -1.89
N ALA A 62 8.23 17.40 -0.70
CA ALA A 62 8.80 16.26 0.02
C ALA A 62 7.72 15.25 0.42
N GLN A 63 6.59 15.72 0.98
CA GLN A 63 5.43 14.89 1.28
C GLN A 63 4.94 14.14 0.03
N THR A 64 4.79 14.84 -1.09
CA THR A 64 4.37 14.22 -2.36
C THR A 64 5.36 13.15 -2.82
N GLY A 65 6.67 13.42 -2.71
CA GLY A 65 7.72 12.45 -3.01
C GLY A 65 7.60 11.18 -2.16
N LEU A 66 7.41 11.35 -0.85
CA LEU A 66 7.21 10.23 0.08
C LEU A 66 5.96 9.40 -0.26
N GLU A 67 4.84 10.05 -0.60
CA GLU A 67 3.62 9.37 -1.02
C GLU A 67 3.85 8.51 -2.27
N VAL A 68 4.57 9.04 -3.27
CA VAL A 68 4.90 8.31 -4.51
C VAL A 68 5.81 7.11 -4.25
N VAL A 69 6.77 7.22 -3.33
CA VAL A 69 7.60 6.07 -2.90
C VAL A 69 6.70 4.98 -2.31
N GLY A 70 5.80 5.34 -1.40
CA GLY A 70 4.84 4.42 -0.80
C GLY A 70 3.93 3.73 -1.82
N GLN A 71 3.37 4.49 -2.77
CA GLN A 71 2.54 3.96 -3.85
C GLN A 71 3.29 2.99 -4.77
N THR A 72 4.56 3.30 -5.05
CA THR A 72 5.44 2.42 -5.84
C THR A 72 5.68 1.10 -5.10
N CYS A 73 5.96 1.15 -3.79
CA CYS A 73 6.16 -0.06 -2.96
C CYS A 73 4.94 -0.98 -2.96
N VAL A 74 3.75 -0.42 -2.74
CA VAL A 74 2.49 -1.19 -2.75
C VAL A 74 2.19 -1.76 -4.15
N SER A 75 2.56 -1.03 -5.21
CA SER A 75 2.43 -1.52 -6.58
C SER A 75 3.34 -2.72 -6.84
N MET A 76 4.61 -2.65 -6.42
CA MET A 76 5.55 -3.77 -6.51
C MET A 76 5.11 -4.98 -5.69
N LEU A 77 4.55 -4.75 -4.50
CA LEU A 77 4.03 -5.81 -3.64
C LEU A 77 2.81 -6.51 -4.26
N SER A 78 1.84 -5.73 -4.76
CA SER A 78 0.65 -6.27 -5.44
C SER A 78 1.03 -7.12 -6.64
N GLU A 79 2.02 -6.69 -7.44
CA GLU A 79 2.46 -7.44 -8.61
C GLU A 79 3.23 -8.71 -8.20
N SER A 80 4.07 -8.63 -7.17
CA SER A 80 4.78 -9.80 -6.63
C SER A 80 3.81 -10.87 -6.12
N LEU A 81 2.76 -10.47 -5.41
CA LEU A 81 1.69 -11.37 -4.97
C LEU A 81 0.92 -12.00 -6.15
N LYS A 82 0.68 -11.24 -7.23
CA LYS A 82 0.04 -11.79 -8.42
C LYS A 82 0.94 -12.80 -9.13
N ILE A 83 2.21 -12.46 -9.32
CA ILE A 83 3.20 -13.36 -9.94
C ILE A 83 3.37 -14.64 -9.11
N PHE A 84 3.35 -14.54 -7.78
CA PHE A 84 3.34 -15.68 -6.88
C PHE A 84 2.22 -16.68 -7.23
N PHE A 85 0.97 -16.22 -7.28
CA PHE A 85 -0.16 -17.10 -7.64
C PHE A 85 -0.06 -17.67 -9.06
N VAL A 86 0.29 -16.84 -10.05
CA VAL A 86 0.48 -17.27 -11.46
C VAL A 86 1.56 -18.35 -11.55
N THR A 87 2.59 -18.24 -10.73
CA THR A 87 3.70 -19.19 -10.69
C THR A 87 3.25 -20.53 -10.13
N HIS A 88 2.51 -20.54 -9.01
CA HIS A 88 1.95 -21.78 -8.45
C HIS A 88 0.96 -22.44 -9.40
N GLU A 89 0.10 -21.65 -10.08
CA GLU A 89 -0.80 -22.15 -11.12
C GLU A 89 -0.02 -22.90 -12.21
N LYS A 90 1.08 -22.30 -12.72
CA LYS A 90 1.93 -22.92 -13.74
C LYS A 90 2.64 -24.18 -13.25
N ILE A 91 3.21 -24.15 -12.05
CA ILE A 91 3.93 -25.31 -11.46
C ILE A 91 2.97 -26.48 -11.27
N ALA A 92 1.75 -26.22 -10.81
CA ALA A 92 0.72 -27.23 -10.64
C ALA A 92 0.08 -27.70 -11.96
N GLY A 93 0.46 -27.13 -13.10
CA GLY A 93 -0.12 -27.45 -14.41
C GLY A 93 -1.60 -27.07 -14.52
N LEU A 94 -2.04 -26.09 -13.73
CA LEU A 94 -3.42 -25.65 -13.67
C LEU A 94 -3.70 -24.56 -14.73
N ASP A 95 -4.96 -24.52 -15.14
CA ASP A 95 -5.54 -23.38 -15.85
C ASP A 95 -6.76 -22.94 -15.04
N CYS A 96 -6.56 -21.98 -14.15
CA CYS A 96 -7.57 -21.55 -13.19
C CYS A 96 -8.77 -20.90 -13.89
N GLU A 97 -8.54 -20.18 -14.99
CA GLU A 97 -9.59 -19.56 -15.77
C GLU A 97 -10.46 -20.61 -16.47
N LYS A 98 -9.85 -21.62 -17.10
CA LYS A 98 -10.61 -22.72 -17.72
C LYS A 98 -11.31 -23.62 -16.70
N SER A 99 -10.63 -23.97 -15.60
CA SER A 99 -11.17 -24.90 -14.58
C SER A 99 -12.26 -24.29 -13.71
N CYS A 100 -12.25 -22.96 -13.53
CA CYS A 100 -13.22 -22.28 -12.67
C CYS A 100 -14.18 -21.36 -13.41
N GLY A 101 -13.97 -21.15 -14.71
CA GLY A 101 -14.75 -20.27 -15.55
C GLY A 101 -14.25 -18.82 -15.51
N GLU A 102 -14.51 -18.10 -16.60
CA GLU A 102 -14.05 -16.72 -16.85
C GLU A 102 -14.41 -15.72 -15.72
N LYS A 103 -15.48 -15.98 -14.97
CA LYS A 103 -15.94 -15.10 -13.89
C LYS A 103 -15.20 -15.28 -12.56
N VAL A 104 -14.32 -16.28 -12.42
CA VAL A 104 -13.64 -16.58 -11.15
C VAL A 104 -12.80 -15.39 -10.66
N PHE A 105 -12.23 -14.61 -11.59
CA PHE A 105 -11.39 -13.45 -11.30
C PHE A 105 -12.13 -12.11 -11.27
N SER A 106 -13.46 -12.10 -11.51
CA SER A 106 -14.28 -10.87 -11.56
C SER A 106 -14.27 -10.05 -10.26
N LYS A 107 -13.94 -10.69 -9.13
CA LYS A 107 -13.84 -10.07 -7.80
C LYS A 107 -12.39 -9.86 -7.34
N GLY A 108 -11.44 -9.87 -8.26
CA GLY A 108 -10.02 -9.69 -8.00
C GLY A 108 -9.22 -11.00 -7.99
N PHE A 109 -7.92 -10.88 -8.29
CA PHE A 109 -7.07 -12.06 -8.52
C PHE A 109 -6.90 -12.93 -7.27
N ILE A 110 -6.77 -12.34 -6.08
CA ILE A 110 -6.63 -13.09 -4.81
C ILE A 110 -7.82 -14.04 -4.63
N LYS A 111 -9.05 -13.52 -4.78
CA LYS A 111 -10.25 -14.36 -4.64
C LYS A 111 -10.33 -15.44 -5.72
N GLY A 112 -9.94 -15.10 -6.95
CA GLY A 112 -9.95 -16.05 -8.05
C GLY A 112 -9.00 -17.22 -7.82
N TYR A 113 -7.75 -16.92 -7.45
CA TYR A 113 -6.76 -17.95 -7.15
C TYR A 113 -7.10 -18.79 -5.94
N ARG A 114 -7.60 -18.19 -4.85
CA ARG A 114 -8.09 -18.97 -3.70
C ARG A 114 -9.20 -19.93 -4.10
N THR A 115 -10.16 -19.48 -4.91
CA THR A 115 -11.26 -20.33 -5.39
C THR A 115 -10.71 -21.47 -6.25
N CYS A 116 -9.76 -21.19 -7.13
CA CYS A 116 -9.13 -22.20 -7.98
C CYS A 116 -8.36 -23.24 -7.17
N PHE A 117 -7.45 -22.82 -6.30
CA PHE A 117 -6.61 -23.72 -5.52
C PHE A 117 -7.42 -24.54 -4.51
N ALA A 118 -8.51 -23.99 -3.97
CA ALA A 118 -9.43 -24.74 -3.11
C ALA A 118 -10.08 -25.93 -3.84
N LYS A 119 -10.42 -25.77 -5.12
CA LYS A 119 -10.93 -26.89 -5.94
C LYS A 119 -9.89 -27.97 -6.18
N HIS A 120 -8.61 -27.64 -6.03
CA HIS A 120 -7.48 -28.54 -6.23
C HIS A 120 -6.83 -28.98 -4.91
N GLY A 121 -7.54 -28.84 -3.78
CA GLY A 121 -7.16 -29.45 -2.51
C GLY A 121 -6.60 -28.52 -1.44
N VAL A 122 -6.33 -27.24 -1.76
CA VAL A 122 -5.78 -26.29 -0.78
C VAL A 122 -6.85 -25.90 0.26
N ASP A 123 -6.59 -26.18 1.53
CA ASP A 123 -7.50 -25.85 2.64
C ASP A 123 -7.18 -24.49 3.27
N TRP A 124 -7.79 -23.44 2.70
CA TRP A 124 -7.62 -22.08 3.19
C TRP A 124 -8.10 -21.84 4.63
N ASN A 125 -8.83 -22.76 5.27
CA ASN A 125 -9.26 -22.59 6.66
C ASN A 125 -8.09 -22.71 7.65
N GLN A 126 -7.00 -23.37 7.24
CA GLN A 126 -5.79 -23.52 8.05
C GLN A 126 -4.75 -22.42 7.77
N CYS A 127 -5.01 -21.58 6.76
CA CYS A 127 -4.11 -20.50 6.37
C CYS A 127 -4.16 -19.36 7.41
N PRO A 128 -3.03 -19.03 8.07
CA PRO A 128 -3.00 -17.99 9.12
C PRO A 128 -2.97 -16.56 8.57
N VAL A 129 -3.06 -16.40 7.23
CA VAL A 129 -2.90 -15.12 6.54
C VAL A 129 -4.14 -14.25 6.68
N ASN A 130 -3.91 -12.97 6.96
CA ASN A 130 -4.96 -11.98 6.92
C ASN A 130 -5.20 -11.51 5.47
N PHE A 131 -6.08 -12.21 4.75
CA PHE A 131 -6.45 -11.85 3.37
C PHE A 131 -7.06 -10.44 3.24
N SER A 132 -7.57 -9.85 4.33
CA SER A 132 -8.03 -8.45 4.31
C SER A 132 -6.87 -7.47 4.14
N ILE A 133 -5.65 -7.81 4.57
CA ILE A 133 -4.45 -6.99 4.35
C ILE A 133 -4.00 -7.13 2.91
N LEU A 134 -3.94 -8.36 2.39
CA LEU A 134 -3.57 -8.62 0.98
C LEU A 134 -4.52 -7.92 0.00
N GLU A 135 -5.82 -7.91 0.28
CA GLU A 135 -6.78 -7.18 -0.53
C GLU A 135 -6.53 -5.66 -0.50
N GLN A 136 -6.18 -5.09 0.66
CA GLN A 136 -5.87 -3.67 0.78
C GLN A 136 -4.62 -3.27 -0.02
N VAL A 137 -3.64 -4.15 -0.17
CA VAL A 137 -2.48 -3.94 -1.07
C VAL A 137 -2.95 -3.72 -2.50
N VAL A 138 -3.85 -4.58 -3.00
CA VAL A 138 -4.41 -4.46 -4.36
C VAL A 138 -5.26 -3.20 -4.50
N LEU A 139 -6.06 -2.86 -3.50
CA LEU A 139 -6.91 -1.66 -3.50
C LEU A 139 -6.09 -0.37 -3.50
N ALA A 140 -5.04 -0.30 -2.69
CA ALA A 140 -4.13 0.84 -2.65
C ALA A 140 -3.35 1.00 -3.97
N ARG A 141 -2.90 -0.11 -4.57
CA ARG A 141 -2.31 -0.11 -5.93
C ARG A 141 -3.30 0.38 -6.99
N ASN A 142 -4.57 -0.02 -6.91
CA ASN A 142 -5.57 0.46 -7.87
C ASN A 142 -5.85 1.96 -7.70
N ALA A 143 -5.90 2.45 -6.47
CA ALA A 143 -6.07 3.87 -6.18
C ALA A 143 -4.92 4.73 -6.76
N SER A 144 -3.67 4.26 -6.71
CA SER A 144 -2.53 4.99 -7.28
C SER A 144 -2.52 5.03 -8.81
N GLN A 145 -3.12 4.03 -9.48
CA GLN A 145 -3.17 3.98 -10.94
C GLN A 145 -4.34 4.73 -11.58
N HIS A 146 -5.34 5.11 -10.78
CA HIS A 146 -6.54 5.78 -11.25
C HIS A 146 -6.58 7.24 -10.79
N ALA A 147 -5.53 8.01 -11.11
CA ALA A 147 -5.55 9.46 -10.94
C ALA A 147 -6.73 10.05 -11.72
N THR A 148 -7.62 10.76 -11.01
CA THR A 148 -8.86 11.32 -11.59
C THR A 148 -8.69 12.77 -12.04
N SER A 149 -7.58 13.42 -11.67
CA SER A 149 -7.29 14.81 -12.03
C SER A 149 -5.79 15.03 -12.21
N ILE A 150 -5.41 15.85 -13.19
CA ILE A 150 -4.04 16.34 -13.38
C ILE A 150 -3.60 17.29 -12.26
N THR A 151 -4.55 17.85 -11.51
CA THR A 151 -4.29 18.81 -10.42
C THR A 151 -3.93 18.14 -9.10
N SER A 152 -3.91 16.81 -9.04
CA SER A 152 -3.62 16.05 -7.82
C SER A 152 -2.75 14.84 -8.12
N THR A 153 -1.66 14.71 -7.38
CA THR A 153 -0.81 13.51 -7.32
C THR A 153 -1.25 12.52 -6.24
N ARG A 154 -2.25 12.89 -5.42
CA ARG A 154 -2.73 12.08 -4.30
C ARG A 154 -3.59 10.93 -4.79
N ALA A 155 -3.24 9.72 -4.36
CA ALA A 155 -4.08 8.54 -4.48
C ALA A 155 -5.12 8.55 -3.35
N ILE A 156 -6.39 8.37 -3.66
CA ILE A 156 -7.49 8.44 -2.68
C ILE A 156 -8.17 7.07 -2.58
N HIS A 157 -8.49 6.65 -1.35
CA HIS A 157 -9.22 5.40 -1.14
C HIS A 157 -10.63 5.44 -1.76
N ASN A 158 -11.08 4.34 -2.34
CA ASN A 158 -12.48 4.21 -2.74
C ASN A 158 -13.38 4.05 -1.51
N GLU A 159 -14.47 4.80 -1.41
CA GLU A 159 -15.46 4.65 -0.33
C GLU A 159 -15.94 3.21 -0.13
N ARG A 160 -16.14 2.45 -1.22
CA ARG A 160 -16.55 1.04 -1.14
C ARG A 160 -15.48 0.20 -0.45
N ALA A 161 -14.20 0.49 -0.69
CA ALA A 161 -13.09 -0.18 -0.01
C ALA A 161 -13.08 0.15 1.49
N LEU A 162 -13.26 1.42 1.86
CA LEU A 162 -13.31 1.84 3.26
C LEU A 162 -14.46 1.19 4.04
N ARG A 163 -15.64 1.03 3.41
CA ARG A 163 -16.77 0.32 4.05
C ARG A 163 -16.49 -1.16 4.25
N LYS A 164 -15.67 -1.78 3.38
CA LYS A 164 -15.29 -3.19 3.47
C LYS A 164 -14.19 -3.41 4.51
N HIS A 165 -13.33 -2.43 4.73
CA HIS A 165 -12.18 -2.50 5.62
C HIS A 165 -12.30 -1.44 6.75
N PRO A 166 -12.93 -1.77 7.88
CA PRO A 166 -13.20 -0.81 8.96
C PRO A 166 -11.91 -0.28 9.64
N SER A 167 -10.79 -0.98 9.49
CA SER A 167 -9.46 -0.53 9.90
C SER A 167 -8.54 -0.48 8.68
N PRO A 168 -8.55 0.63 7.92
CA PRO A 168 -7.73 0.75 6.73
C PRO A 168 -6.25 0.87 7.11
N LEU A 169 -5.42 0.01 6.53
CA LEU A 169 -3.99 -0.11 6.81
C LEU A 169 -3.24 1.12 6.31
N PHE A 170 -3.45 1.48 5.04
CA PHE A 170 -2.75 2.57 4.34
C PHE A 170 -3.44 3.93 4.51
N VAL A 171 -3.66 4.34 5.76
CA VAL A 171 -4.23 5.66 6.11
C VAL A 171 -3.39 6.24 7.25
N SER A 172 -3.14 7.55 7.20
CA SER A 172 -2.32 8.26 8.17
C SER A 172 -2.92 8.20 9.58
N SER A 173 -2.07 8.32 10.62
CA SER A 173 -2.51 8.42 12.01
C SER A 173 -3.41 9.63 12.25
N TYR A 174 -3.12 10.75 11.57
CA TYR A 174 -3.94 11.97 11.60
C TYR A 174 -5.35 11.71 11.07
N GLU A 175 -5.50 11.11 9.88
CA GLU A 175 -6.81 10.80 9.31
C GLU A 175 -7.57 9.76 10.13
N LYS A 176 -6.87 8.76 10.72
CA LYS A 176 -7.48 7.81 11.67
C LYS A 176 -8.02 8.51 12.92
N SER A 177 -7.25 9.45 13.46
CA SER A 177 -7.66 10.24 14.63
C SER A 177 -8.85 11.14 14.32
N LEU A 178 -8.86 11.73 13.12
CA LEU A 178 -9.97 12.55 12.63
C LEU A 178 -11.25 11.72 12.39
N LEU A 179 -11.11 10.48 11.90
CA LEU A 179 -12.24 9.54 11.79
C LEU A 179 -12.84 9.23 13.17
N ALA A 180 -11.98 8.91 14.14
CA ALA A 180 -12.40 8.57 15.49
C ALA A 180 -13.12 9.75 16.18
N SER A 181 -12.61 10.97 16.03
CA SER A 181 -13.23 12.17 16.61
C SER A 181 -14.59 12.53 15.96
N ARG A 182 -14.86 12.03 14.76
CA ARG A 182 -16.12 12.24 14.01
C ARG A 182 -17.07 11.04 14.06
N GLY A 183 -16.88 10.10 14.99
CA GLY A 183 -17.80 8.99 15.21
C GLY A 183 -17.72 7.86 14.18
N GLY A 184 -16.59 7.72 13.48
CA GLY A 184 -16.33 6.53 12.65
C GLY A 184 -16.80 6.60 11.20
N SER A 185 -17.30 7.75 10.73
CA SER A 185 -17.72 7.93 9.33
C SER A 185 -16.77 8.84 8.54
N TRP A 186 -16.33 8.37 7.37
CA TRP A 186 -15.54 9.15 6.42
C TRP A 186 -16.43 10.20 5.74
N MET A 187 -16.20 11.49 6.01
CA MET A 187 -16.87 12.59 5.27
C MET A 187 -16.22 12.88 3.92
N MET A 188 -14.90 12.64 3.83
CA MET A 188 -14.15 12.60 2.58
C MET A 188 -13.26 11.37 2.61
N ALA A 189 -13.01 10.77 1.46
CA ALA A 189 -12.12 9.63 1.36
C ALA A 189 -10.69 10.05 1.72
N PRO A 190 -10.00 9.31 2.62
CA PRO A 190 -8.64 9.61 3.00
C PRO A 190 -7.66 9.30 1.86
N THR A 191 -6.49 9.90 1.97
CA THR A 191 -5.38 9.63 1.05
C THR A 191 -4.80 8.25 1.34
N VAL A 192 -4.32 7.57 0.30
CA VAL A 192 -3.54 6.34 0.46
C VAL A 192 -2.18 6.74 1.02
N HIS A 193 -1.98 6.45 2.29
CA HIS A 193 -0.77 6.81 3.02
C HIS A 193 -0.06 5.53 3.47
N VAL A 194 1.08 5.24 2.84
CA VAL A 194 1.88 4.04 3.11
C VAL A 194 3.02 4.41 4.05
N THR A 195 2.89 4.03 5.32
CA THR A 195 3.99 4.13 6.28
C THR A 195 4.89 2.91 6.18
N ARG A 196 6.11 3.02 6.71
CA ARG A 196 7.04 1.90 6.84
C ARG A 196 6.39 0.70 7.53
N ASP A 197 5.78 0.92 8.69
CA ASP A 197 5.14 -0.13 9.47
C ASP A 197 3.96 -0.77 8.73
N ALA A 198 3.13 0.03 8.04
CA ALA A 198 2.01 -0.48 7.26
C ALA A 198 2.50 -1.33 6.07
N LEU A 199 3.57 -0.91 5.39
CA LEU A 199 4.18 -1.67 4.32
C LEU A 199 4.77 -2.99 4.84
N HIS A 200 5.50 -2.94 5.95
CA HIS A 200 6.10 -4.13 6.55
C HIS A 200 5.02 -5.13 6.99
N ALA A 201 3.97 -4.68 7.68
CA ALA A 201 2.85 -5.55 8.04
C ALA A 201 2.18 -6.19 6.82
N ALA A 202 2.06 -5.47 5.70
CA ALA A 202 1.53 -6.03 4.46
C ALA A 202 2.47 -7.06 3.82
N ILE A 203 3.77 -6.81 3.86
CA ILE A 203 4.79 -7.74 3.36
C ILE A 203 4.81 -9.01 4.21
N ASP A 204 4.75 -8.88 5.54
CA ASP A 204 4.79 -10.03 6.44
C ASP A 204 3.59 -10.97 6.20
N GLU A 205 2.42 -10.44 5.84
CA GLU A 205 1.27 -11.27 5.42
C GLU A 205 1.47 -11.94 4.04
N VAL A 206 2.22 -11.32 3.13
CA VAL A 206 2.58 -11.91 1.82
C VAL A 206 3.61 -13.03 2.01
N GLU A 207 4.64 -12.80 2.82
CA GLU A 207 5.67 -13.80 3.14
C GLU A 207 5.04 -14.98 3.89
N LYS A 208 4.18 -14.73 4.88
CA LYS A 208 3.41 -15.76 5.59
C LYS A 208 2.56 -16.62 4.66
N LEU A 209 1.99 -16.03 3.59
CA LEU A 209 1.23 -16.79 2.60
C LEU A 209 2.13 -17.76 1.82
N ALA A 210 3.31 -17.31 1.40
CA ALA A 210 4.24 -18.17 0.68
C ALA A 210 4.77 -19.30 1.55
N GLU A 211 5.19 -18.99 2.77
CA GLU A 211 5.65 -19.98 3.74
C GLU A 211 4.59 -21.05 4.01
N TRP A 212 3.33 -20.65 4.16
CA TRP A 212 2.23 -21.57 4.41
C TRP A 212 1.94 -22.44 3.17
N LEU A 213 1.92 -21.85 1.96
CA LEU A 213 1.56 -22.58 0.74
C LEU A 213 2.66 -23.56 0.28
N GLU A 214 3.91 -23.40 0.72
CA GLU A 214 4.96 -24.39 0.48
C GLU A 214 4.96 -25.57 1.47
N GLN A 215 4.23 -25.45 2.58
CA GLN A 215 4.09 -26.52 3.58
C GLN A 215 2.89 -27.44 3.32
N ASP A 216 1.97 -27.05 2.43
CA ASP A 216 0.73 -27.75 2.07
C ASP A 216 0.90 -28.57 0.78
#